data_AF-A0A7K1KKH3-F1
#
_entry.id   AF-A0A7K1KKH3-F1
#
_cell.length_a   1.000
_cell.length_b   1.000
_cell.length_c   1.000
_cell.angle_alpha   90.00
_cell.angle_beta   90.00
_cell.angle_gamma   90.00
#
_symmetry.space_group_name_H-M   'P 1'
#
loop_
_entity.id
_entity.type
_entity.pdbx_description
1 polymer ?
#
loop_
_entity_poly.entity_id
_entity_poly.type
_entity_poly.pdbx_seq_one_letter_code
_entity_poly.pdbx_strand_id
1 'polypeptide(L)'
;MTSPFSFKLQKVLDYRTQLEDQARAALARAQAARDEQSAQVLDMESRLGAHLARSAEANRSANDLWLWRQYKDALEQDLVRERSVLSQLEHKLHIRRQEAVDRSRDKKLLEKLKETQARKHHAQEIAREAKENDEMATLRYEHEDF
;
A
#
# COMPACT_ATOMS: atom_id res chain seq x y z
N MET A 1 -12.48 30.91 -27.79
CA MET A 1 -12.67 30.03 -26.62
C MET A 1 -11.44 29.15 -26.50
N THR A 2 -10.67 29.32 -25.42
CA THR A 2 -9.45 28.57 -25.11
C THR A 2 -9.80 27.09 -24.95
N SER A 3 -9.08 26.19 -25.64
CA SER A 3 -9.37 24.75 -25.55
C SER A 3 -8.93 24.21 -24.19
N PRO A 4 -9.77 23.44 -23.46
CA PRO A 4 -9.38 22.87 -22.18
C PRO A 4 -8.24 21.86 -22.34
N PHE A 5 -7.30 21.87 -21.39
CA PHE A 5 -6.16 20.96 -21.40
C PHE A 5 -6.62 19.49 -21.32
N SER A 6 -6.22 18.68 -22.31
CA SER A 6 -6.49 17.25 -22.36
C SER A 6 -5.20 16.45 -22.20
N PHE A 7 -5.12 15.67 -21.12
CA PHE A 7 -3.97 14.80 -20.88
C PHE A 7 -4.14 13.47 -21.62
N LYS A 8 -3.31 13.23 -22.64
CA LYS A 8 -3.40 12.03 -23.51
C LYS A 8 -3.30 10.71 -22.75
N LEU A 9 -2.63 10.68 -21.59
CA LEU A 9 -2.45 9.48 -20.78
C LEU A 9 -3.42 9.42 -19.58
N GLN A 10 -4.54 10.15 -19.61
CA GLN A 10 -5.50 10.15 -18.49
C GLN A 10 -6.00 8.75 -18.15
N LYS A 11 -6.40 7.94 -19.15
CA LYS A 11 -6.83 6.55 -18.94
C LYS A 11 -5.76 5.68 -18.26
N VAL A 12 -4.48 5.93 -18.57
CA VAL A 12 -3.36 5.19 -17.95
C VAL A 12 -3.19 5.64 -16.50
N LEU A 13 -3.32 6.94 -16.22
CA LEU A 13 -3.27 7.46 -14.85
C LEU A 13 -4.43 6.91 -13.99
N ASP A 14 -5.63 6.83 -14.54
CA ASP A 14 -6.80 6.26 -13.86
C ASP A 14 -6.57 4.78 -13.54
N TYR A 15 -6.09 4.01 -14.52
CA TYR A 15 -5.74 2.61 -14.31
C TYR A 15 -4.64 2.43 -13.23
N ARG A 16 -3.59 3.26 -13.24
CA ARG A 16 -2.54 3.20 -12.21
C ARG A 16 -3.04 3.60 -10.83
N THR A 17 -4.03 4.50 -10.76
CA THR A 17 -4.69 4.85 -9.50
C THR A 17 -5.45 3.64 -8.96
N GLN A 18 -6.21 2.95 -9.81
CA GLN A 18 -6.88 1.71 -9.43
C GLN A 18 -5.90 0.62 -8.95
N LEU A 19 -4.74 0.48 -9.61
CA LEU A 19 -3.70 -0.46 -9.17
C LEU A 19 -3.11 -0.08 -7.81
N GLU A 20 -2.91 1.20 -7.52
CA GLU A 20 -2.48 1.67 -6.20
C GLU A 20 -3.51 1.31 -5.14
N ASP A 21 -4.80 1.57 -5.39
CA ASP A 21 -5.87 1.27 -4.45
C ASP A 21 -5.98 -0.24 -4.18
N GLN A 22 -5.84 -1.07 -5.22
CA GLN A 22 -5.81 -2.53 -5.08
C GLN A 22 -4.60 -2.98 -4.24
N ALA A 23 -3.41 -2.41 -4.47
CA ALA A 23 -2.21 -2.75 -3.72
C ALA A 23 -2.33 -2.34 -2.25
N ARG A 24 -2.91 -1.16 -1.96
CA ARG A 24 -3.21 -0.71 -0.58
C ARG A 24 -4.19 -1.64 0.12
N ALA A 25 -5.26 -2.05 -0.56
CA ALA A 25 -6.22 -3.00 -0.01
C ALA A 25 -5.60 -4.38 0.24
N ALA A 26 -4.73 -4.85 -0.66
CA ALA A 26 -4.00 -6.11 -0.49
C ALA A 26 -3.02 -6.04 0.69
N LEU A 27 -2.33 -4.91 0.87
CA LEU A 27 -1.45 -4.66 2.01
C LEU A 27 -2.23 -4.69 3.33
N ALA A 28 -3.38 -4.00 3.39
CA ALA A 28 -4.23 -3.99 4.59
C ALA A 28 -4.70 -5.41 4.97
N ARG A 29 -5.13 -6.21 3.99
CA ARG A 29 -5.50 -7.63 4.22
C ARG A 29 -4.33 -8.47 4.71
N ALA A 30 -3.13 -8.28 4.13
CA ALA A 30 -1.93 -9.01 4.56
C ALA A 30 -1.52 -8.64 5.99
N GLN A 31 -1.62 -7.36 6.35
CA GLN A 31 -1.36 -6.88 7.70
C GLN A 31 -2.33 -7.49 8.71
N ALA A 32 -3.65 -7.43 8.42
CA ALA A 32 -4.67 -8.01 9.29
C ALA A 32 -4.45 -9.52 9.51
N ALA A 33 -4.19 -10.29 8.45
CA ALA A 33 -3.92 -11.72 8.55
C ALA A 33 -2.66 -12.03 9.39
N ARG A 34 -1.59 -11.24 9.21
CA ARG A 34 -0.36 -11.39 10.00
C ARG A 34 -0.63 -11.09 11.48
N ASP A 35 -1.40 -10.04 11.77
CA ASP A 35 -1.67 -9.62 13.14
C ASP A 35 -2.56 -10.64 13.86
N GLU A 36 -3.58 -11.16 13.19
CA GLU A 36 -4.40 -12.28 13.69
C GLU A 36 -3.54 -13.51 14.00
N GLN A 37 -2.69 -13.93 13.06
CA GLN A 37 -1.79 -15.06 13.27
C GLN A 37 -0.81 -14.81 14.43
N SER A 38 -0.30 -13.58 14.56
CA SER A 38 0.60 -13.22 15.66
C SER A 38 -0.07 -13.32 17.02
N ALA A 39 -1.35 -12.93 17.11
CA ALA A 39 -2.14 -13.07 18.33
C ALA A 39 -2.37 -14.55 18.68
N GLN A 40 -2.61 -15.41 17.68
CA GLN A 40 -2.74 -16.86 17.91
C GLN A 40 -1.44 -17.48 18.42
N VAL A 41 -0.29 -17.11 17.85
CA VAL A 41 1.02 -17.59 18.32
C VAL A 41 1.26 -17.15 19.77
N LEU A 42 0.97 -15.88 20.11
CA LEU A 42 1.11 -15.35 21.47
C LEU A 42 0.20 -16.08 22.47
N ASP A 43 -1.04 -16.39 22.10
CA ASP A 43 -1.95 -17.19 22.93
C ASP A 43 -1.39 -18.60 23.19
N MET A 44 -0.89 -19.27 22.15
CA MET A 44 -0.27 -20.60 22.29
C MET A 44 1.00 -20.57 23.14
N GLU A 45 1.85 -19.55 22.99
CA GLU A 45 3.02 -19.33 23.85
C GLU A 45 2.61 -19.16 25.32
N SER A 46 1.56 -18.37 25.57
CA SER A 46 1.01 -18.15 26.92
C SER A 46 0.48 -19.46 27.52
N ARG A 47 -0.28 -20.25 26.75
CA ARG A 47 -0.79 -21.56 27.15
C ARG A 47 0.34 -22.54 27.48
N LEU A 48 1.40 -22.57 26.66
CA LEU A 48 2.58 -23.39 26.91
C LEU A 48 3.32 -22.93 28.18
N GLY A 49 3.49 -21.62 28.37
CA GLY A 49 4.09 -21.06 29.58
C GLY A 49 3.30 -21.40 30.85
N ALA A 50 1.97 -21.25 30.82
CA ALA A 50 1.09 -21.62 31.91
C ALA A 50 1.12 -23.13 32.21
N HIS A 51 1.21 -23.95 31.16
CA HIS A 51 1.42 -25.39 31.31
C HIS A 51 2.76 -25.67 32.02
N LEU A 52 3.87 -25.12 31.54
CA LEU A 52 5.18 -25.33 32.16
C LEU A 52 5.23 -24.87 33.63
N ALA A 53 4.63 -23.73 33.96
CA ALA A 53 4.54 -23.24 35.34
C ALA A 53 3.77 -24.22 36.25
N ARG A 54 2.59 -24.69 35.82
CA ARG A 54 1.82 -25.70 36.56
C ARG A 54 2.50 -27.05 36.68
N SER A 55 3.44 -27.37 35.79
CA SER A 55 4.23 -28.60 35.89
C SER A 55 5.31 -28.51 36.97
N ALA A 56 5.78 -27.31 37.32
CA ALA A 56 6.81 -27.13 38.35
C ALA A 56 6.25 -27.29 39.79
N GLU A 57 4.94 -27.07 39.97
CA GLU A 57 4.29 -27.01 41.29
C GLU A 57 3.63 -28.33 41.73
N ALA A 58 3.44 -29.29 40.83
CA ALA A 58 2.55 -30.42 41.07
C ALA A 58 3.27 -31.75 41.35
N ASN A 59 2.97 -32.37 42.51
CA ASN A 59 3.37 -33.74 42.83
C ASN A 59 2.38 -34.71 42.15
N ARG A 60 2.77 -35.30 41.01
CA ARG A 60 1.85 -36.02 40.10
C ARG A 60 2.15 -37.51 39.99
N SER A 61 1.10 -38.30 39.69
CA SER A 61 1.25 -39.72 39.38
C SER A 61 1.99 -39.92 38.04
N ALA A 62 2.54 -41.11 37.81
CA ALA A 62 3.25 -41.43 36.57
C ALA A 62 2.36 -41.29 35.32
N ASN A 63 1.07 -41.63 35.41
CA ASN A 63 0.11 -41.47 34.31
C ASN A 63 -0.16 -40.00 34.01
N ASP A 64 -0.30 -39.16 35.05
CA ASP A 64 -0.50 -37.73 34.86
C ASP A 64 0.73 -37.10 34.21
N LEU A 65 1.94 -37.50 34.61
CA LEU A 65 3.18 -37.02 34.00
C LEU A 65 3.27 -37.40 32.50
N TRP A 66 2.81 -38.60 32.12
CA TRP A 66 2.78 -39.01 30.72
C TRP A 66 1.80 -38.15 29.89
N LEU A 67 0.57 -37.97 30.38
CA LEU A 67 -0.44 -37.15 29.69
C LEU A 67 0.02 -35.68 29.55
N TRP A 68 0.69 -35.18 30.57
CA TRP A 68 1.27 -33.83 30.59
C TRP A 68 2.38 -33.64 29.56
N ARG A 69 3.29 -34.62 29.44
CA ARG A 69 4.33 -34.58 28.39
C ARG A 69 3.70 -34.61 27.00
N GLN A 70 2.72 -35.48 26.78
CA GLN A 70 2.06 -35.59 25.49
C GLN A 70 1.36 -34.29 25.07
N TYR A 71 0.67 -33.63 26.01
CA TYR A 71 0.03 -32.34 25.73
C TYR A 71 1.05 -31.23 25.48
N LYS A 72 2.16 -31.20 26.22
CA LYS A 72 3.28 -30.28 25.95
C LYS A 72 3.82 -30.48 24.53
N ASP A 73 4.12 -31.72 24.16
CA ASP A 73 4.72 -32.03 22.86
C ASP A 73 3.77 -31.66 21.72
N ALA A 74 2.46 -31.89 21.88
CA ALA A 74 1.45 -31.45 20.93
C ALA A 74 1.41 -29.91 20.80
N LEU A 75 1.42 -29.17 21.92
CA LEU A 75 1.45 -27.71 21.91
C LEU A 75 2.72 -27.17 21.24
N GLU A 76 3.88 -27.79 21.48
CA GLU A 76 5.14 -27.37 20.85
C GLU A 76 5.11 -27.62 19.33
N GLN A 77 4.56 -28.75 18.88
CA GLN A 77 4.38 -29.03 17.45
C GLN A 77 3.41 -28.06 16.79
N ASP A 78 2.29 -27.75 17.44
CA ASP A 78 1.34 -26.74 16.98
C ASP A 78 2.02 -25.38 16.86
N LEU A 79 2.76 -24.97 17.87
CA LEU A 79 3.48 -23.69 17.89
C LEU A 79 4.49 -23.58 16.74
N VAL A 80 5.22 -24.65 16.44
CA VAL A 80 6.16 -24.67 15.29
C VAL A 80 5.41 -24.46 13.98
N ARG A 81 4.25 -25.09 13.80
CA ARG A 81 3.41 -24.90 12.60
C ARG A 81 2.90 -23.47 12.49
N GLU A 82 2.32 -22.93 13.57
CA GLU A 82 1.76 -21.57 13.57
C GLU A 82 2.83 -20.49 13.38
N ARG A 83 4.05 -20.69 13.91
CA ARG A 83 5.20 -19.81 13.62
C ARG A 83 5.63 -19.87 12.17
N SER A 84 5.59 -21.05 11.54
CA SER A 84 5.88 -21.18 10.11
C SER A 84 4.87 -20.40 9.27
N VAL A 85 3.57 -20.51 9.59
CA VAL A 85 2.51 -19.72 8.95
C VAL A 85 2.73 -18.23 9.17
N LEU A 86 3.06 -17.81 10.39
CA LEU A 86 3.37 -16.40 10.69
C LEU A 86 4.54 -15.89 9.82
N SER A 87 5.61 -16.66 9.69
CA SER A 87 6.75 -16.30 8.85
C SER A 87 6.37 -16.15 7.37
N GLN A 88 5.50 -17.02 6.86
CA GLN A 88 4.97 -16.91 5.49
C GLN A 88 4.11 -15.64 5.32
N LEU A 89 3.29 -15.30 6.31
CA LEU A 89 2.47 -14.09 6.30
C LEU A 89 3.33 -12.82 6.40
N GLU A 90 4.41 -12.83 7.17
CA GLU A 90 5.37 -11.74 7.25
C GLU A 90 6.09 -11.53 5.92
N HIS A 91 6.50 -12.61 5.25
CA HIS A 91 7.07 -12.53 3.91
C HIS A 91 6.06 -11.95 2.90
N LYS A 92 4.82 -12.43 2.94
CA LYS A 92 3.73 -11.91 2.08
C LYS A 92 3.47 -10.43 2.35
N LEU A 93 3.46 -10.01 3.61
CA LEU A 93 3.31 -8.61 4.02
C LEU A 93 4.44 -7.75 3.44
N HIS A 94 5.68 -8.23 3.51
CA HIS A 94 6.83 -7.53 2.94
C HIS A 94 6.67 -7.33 1.42
N ILE A 95 6.29 -8.38 0.67
CA ILE A 95 6.01 -8.28 -0.76
C ILE A 95 4.92 -7.23 -1.05
N ARG A 96 3.83 -7.24 -0.27
CA ARG A 96 2.72 -6.28 -0.49
C ARG A 96 3.11 -4.84 -0.13
N ARG A 97 4.00 -4.63 0.83
CA ARG A 97 4.56 -3.30 1.13
C ARG A 97 5.36 -2.79 -0.06
N GLN A 98 6.24 -3.63 -0.62
CA GLN A 98 7.03 -3.24 -1.79
C GLN A 98 6.13 -2.93 -2.99
N GLU A 99 5.15 -3.80 -3.26
CA GLU A 99 4.17 -3.57 -4.34
C GLU A 99 3.42 -2.25 -4.17
N ALA A 100 2.94 -1.93 -2.96
CA ALA A 100 2.24 -0.67 -2.70
C ALA A 100 3.12 0.56 -2.95
N VAL A 101 4.40 0.49 -2.57
CA VAL A 101 5.38 1.56 -2.82
C VAL A 101 5.61 1.73 -4.32
N ASP A 102 5.81 0.64 -5.04
CA ASP A 102 6.07 0.67 -6.49
C ASP A 102 4.87 1.24 -7.25
N ARG A 103 3.64 0.82 -6.91
CA ARG A 103 2.41 1.37 -7.52
C ARG A 103 2.23 2.86 -7.22
N SER A 104 2.52 3.29 -6.00
CA SER A 104 2.43 4.71 -5.64
C SER A 104 3.46 5.55 -6.41
N ARG A 105 4.68 5.03 -6.58
CA ARG A 105 5.72 5.67 -7.39
C ARG A 105 5.31 5.80 -8.86
N ASP A 106 4.76 4.74 -9.45
CA ASP A 106 4.33 4.71 -10.84
C ASP A 106 3.20 5.70 -11.14
N LYS A 107 2.24 5.84 -10.21
CA LYS A 107 1.19 6.86 -10.30
C LYS A 107 1.78 8.26 -10.20
N LYS A 108 2.62 8.51 -9.17
CA LYS A 108 3.21 9.83 -8.91
C LYS A 108 4.04 10.34 -10.09
N LEU A 109 4.70 9.45 -10.83
CA LEU A 109 5.41 9.79 -12.05
C LEU A 109 4.48 10.36 -13.13
N LEU A 110 3.32 9.73 -13.36
CA LEU A 110 2.35 10.22 -14.34
C LEU A 110 1.64 11.49 -13.88
N GLU A 111 1.37 11.64 -12.59
CA GLU A 111 0.80 12.88 -12.05
C GLU A 111 1.73 14.07 -12.30
N LYS A 112 3.03 13.91 -12.02
CA LYS A 112 4.03 14.95 -12.31
C LYS A 112 4.14 15.26 -13.80
N LEU A 113 4.04 14.25 -14.66
CA LEU A 113 4.03 14.45 -16.10
C LEU A 113 2.79 15.24 -16.54
N LYS A 114 1.61 14.90 -16.03
CA LYS A 114 0.36 15.63 -16.29
C LYS A 114 0.46 17.08 -15.84
N GLU A 115 0.96 17.33 -14.63
CA GLU A 115 1.15 18.67 -14.08
C GLU A 115 2.09 19.51 -14.95
N THR A 116 3.20 18.92 -15.40
CA THR A 116 4.18 19.60 -16.25
C THR A 116 3.58 19.95 -17.62
N GLN A 117 2.83 19.04 -18.23
CA GLN A 117 2.15 19.29 -19.50
C GLN A 117 1.05 20.35 -19.36
N ALA A 118 0.29 20.33 -18.27
CA ALA A 118 -0.74 21.32 -17.98
C ALA A 118 -0.13 22.72 -17.83
N ARG A 119 0.98 22.85 -17.09
CA ARG A 119 1.72 24.12 -16.95
C ARG A 119 2.21 24.64 -18.30
N LYS A 120 2.78 23.77 -19.13
CA LYS A 120 3.26 24.14 -20.47
C LYS A 120 2.12 24.61 -21.37
N HIS A 121 1.00 23.90 -21.37
CA HIS A 121 -0.19 24.28 -22.15
C HIS A 121 -0.71 25.65 -21.70
N HIS A 122 -0.83 25.87 -20.39
CA HIS A 122 -1.30 27.16 -19.86
C HIS A 122 -0.37 28.32 -20.24
N ALA A 123 0.95 28.13 -20.14
CA ALA A 123 1.92 29.15 -20.57
C ALA A 123 1.84 29.45 -22.07
N GLN A 124 1.59 28.45 -22.91
CA GLN A 124 1.42 28.61 -24.35
C GLN A 124 0.14 29.37 -24.69
N GLU A 125 -0.97 29.09 -24.02
CA GLU A 125 -2.22 29.82 -24.23
C GLU A 125 -2.09 31.28 -23.80
N ILE A 126 -1.45 31.57 -22.64
CA ILE A 126 -1.18 32.96 -22.22
C ILE A 126 -0.33 33.71 -23.26
N ALA A 127 0.74 33.07 -23.75
CA ALA A 127 1.61 33.69 -24.76
C ALA A 127 0.88 33.94 -26.08
N ARG A 128 -0.04 33.06 -26.46
CA ARG A 128 -0.88 33.20 -27.64
C ARG A 128 -1.90 34.33 -27.48
N GLU A 129 -2.61 34.38 -26.37
CA GLU A 129 -3.57 35.45 -26.06
C GLU A 129 -2.87 36.82 -26.03
N ALA A 130 -1.68 36.91 -25.43
CA ALA A 130 -0.89 38.14 -25.44
C ALA A 130 -0.51 38.58 -26.85
N LYS A 131 -0.06 37.65 -27.70
CA LYS A 131 0.28 37.93 -29.10
C LYS A 131 -0.93 38.38 -29.92
N GLU A 132 -2.06 37.69 -29.79
CA GLU A 132 -3.32 38.05 -30.48
C GLU A 132 -3.78 39.46 -30.05
N ASN A 133 -3.60 39.83 -28.77
CA ASN A 133 -3.96 41.15 -28.27
C ASN A 133 -3.03 42.27 -28.79
N ASP A 134 -1.72 42.03 -28.84
CA ASP A 134 -0.75 42.97 -29.44
C ASP A 134 -1.02 43.20 -30.94
N GLU A 135 -1.32 42.13 -31.69
CA GLU A 135 -1.70 42.21 -33.11
C GLU A 135 -3.00 43.00 -33.33
N MET A 136 -4.00 42.80 -32.46
CA MET A 136 -5.23 43.62 -32.52
C MET A 136 -4.98 45.09 -32.16
N ALA A 137 -4.11 45.38 -31.19
CA ALA A 137 -3.76 46.75 -30.82
C ALA A 137 -3.06 47.48 -31.97
N THR A 138 -2.14 46.82 -32.68
CA THR A 138 -1.46 47.38 -33.85
C THR A 138 -2.42 47.64 -35.02
N LEU A 139 -3.29 46.67 -35.35
CA LEU A 139 -4.31 46.82 -36.40
C LEU A 139 -5.28 47.98 -36.13
N ARG A 140 -5.63 48.20 -34.86
CA ARG A 140 -6.53 49.30 -34.47
C ARG A 140 -5.83 50.66 -34.57
N TYR A 141 -4.55 50.74 -34.23
CA TYR A 141 -3.78 51.98 -34.28
C TYR A 141 -3.51 52.42 -35.73
N GLU A 142 -3.21 51.48 -36.64
CA GLU A 142 -3.05 51.78 -38.09
C GLU A 142 -4.33 52.36 -38.74
N HIS A 143 -5.50 52.14 -38.16
CA HIS A 143 -6.78 52.60 -38.72
C HIS A 143 -7.18 54.02 -38.26
N GLU A 144 -6.53 54.59 -37.24
CA GLU A 144 -6.81 55.97 -36.76
C GLU A 144 -5.94 57.05 -37.45
N ASP A 145 -4.88 56.67 -38.19
CA ASP A 145 -3.95 57.58 -38.87
C ASP A 145 -4.33 57.91 -40.35
N PHE A 146 -5.60 57.75 -40.75
CA PHE A 146 -6.13 58.11 -42.08
C PHE A 146 -7.23 59.18 -42.05
#